data_AF-A0A090S5Z0-F1
#
_entry.id   AF-A0A090S5Z0-F1
#
_cell.length_a   1.000
_cell.length_b   1.000
_cell.length_c   1.000
_cell.angle_alpha   90.00
_cell.angle_beta   90.00
_cell.angle_gamma   90.00
#
_symmetry.space_group_name_H-M   'P 1'
#
loop_
_entity.id
_entity.type
_entity.pdbx_description
1 polymer ?
#
loop_
_entity_poly.entity_id
_entity_poly.type
_entity_poly.pdbx_seq_one_letter_code
_entity_poly.pdbx_strand_id
1 'polypeptide(L)'
;MNEGASEFDEVTTRLRILIGDVDVDKFIDGTESDTNNQKAIQIQSKLKGMRNQYKDAIINGQQANKQFDGLQILTPNDQIITGEEALLDMSMLDELTAAVKTGADVIMMRPEHYRKYKQLMRTFGGNTGAMMQIENFGRPVLAHDGVPIIKNEYIKTSDATGSGKKADIFALHLDEANGFHGLFANQHAAGFDIEDIGTVQNKDATRTRIKMYTGAALKSTLSLAKISDVKI
;
A
#
# COMPACT_ATOMS: atom_id res chain seq x y z
N MET A 1 -29.74 -1.32 32.91
CA MET A 1 -28.52 -1.54 32.14
C MET A 1 -28.00 -2.88 32.56
N ASN A 2 -27.91 -3.85 31.65
CA ASN A 2 -27.36 -5.16 31.97
C ASN A 2 -25.84 -5.03 31.94
N GLU A 3 -25.17 -5.43 33.01
CA GLU A 3 -23.71 -5.53 33.06
C GLU A 3 -23.27 -6.56 32.02
N GLY A 4 -22.39 -6.17 31.10
CA GLY A 4 -21.85 -7.03 30.05
C GLY A 4 -20.44 -6.59 29.69
N ALA A 5 -19.55 -7.56 29.52
CA ALA A 5 -18.19 -7.34 29.02
C ALA A 5 -18.18 -7.43 27.48
N SER A 6 -17.32 -6.66 26.83
CA SER A 6 -17.12 -6.77 25.38
C SER A 6 -16.49 -8.13 25.04
N GLU A 7 -16.99 -8.78 24.00
CA GLU A 7 -16.37 -9.96 23.41
C GLU A 7 -15.27 -9.52 22.44
N PHE A 8 -14.17 -10.27 22.40
CA PHE A 8 -13.02 -10.00 21.53
C PHE A 8 -12.63 -11.28 20.80
N ASP A 9 -12.52 -11.18 19.47
CA ASP A 9 -12.01 -12.27 18.64
C ASP A 9 -10.49 -12.19 18.53
N GLU A 10 -9.80 -13.28 18.84
CA GLU A 10 -8.35 -13.36 18.67
C GLU A 10 -8.00 -13.64 17.20
N VAL A 11 -7.35 -12.67 16.55
CA VAL A 11 -6.86 -12.81 15.18
C VAL A 11 -5.34 -12.75 15.17
N THR A 12 -4.70 -13.83 14.72
CA THR A 12 -3.23 -13.88 14.58
C THR A 12 -2.78 -13.46 13.19
N THR A 13 -1.98 -12.41 13.09
CA THR A 13 -1.26 -12.03 11.87
C THR A 13 0.22 -12.39 12.01
N ARG A 14 0.82 -12.90 10.93
CA ARG A 14 2.21 -13.35 10.95
C ARG A 14 3.11 -12.32 10.28
N LEU A 15 4.23 -12.00 10.93
CA LEU A 15 5.32 -11.26 10.30
C LEU A 15 5.95 -12.08 9.17
N ARG A 16 6.39 -11.38 8.13
CA ARG A 16 7.07 -11.94 6.97
C ARG A 16 8.36 -11.18 6.71
N ILE A 17 9.25 -11.84 5.98
CA ILE A 17 10.56 -11.29 5.65
C ILE A 17 10.58 -11.02 4.16
N LEU A 18 10.80 -9.75 3.80
CA LEU A 18 11.12 -9.33 2.45
C LEU A 18 12.64 -9.25 2.33
N ILE A 19 13.22 -10.03 1.42
CA ILE A 19 14.68 -10.13 1.25
C ILE A 19 15.08 -9.68 -0.15
N GLY A 20 16.11 -8.83 -0.21
CA GLY A 20 16.79 -8.44 -1.44
C GLY A 20 18.28 -8.64 -1.31
N ASP A 21 18.84 -9.55 -2.11
CA ASP A 21 20.28 -9.72 -2.23
C ASP A 21 20.82 -8.85 -3.38
N VAL A 22 21.98 -8.23 -3.15
CA VAL A 22 22.73 -7.43 -4.12
C VAL A 22 24.14 -8.00 -4.20
N ASP A 23 24.51 -8.47 -5.39
CA ASP A 23 25.85 -8.96 -5.69
C ASP A 23 26.58 -7.92 -6.54
N VAL A 24 27.72 -7.43 -6.05
CA VAL A 24 28.57 -6.44 -6.75
C VAL A 24 29.91 -7.07 -7.07
N ASP A 25 30.27 -7.09 -8.35
CA ASP A 25 31.54 -7.64 -8.82
C ASP A 25 32.71 -6.79 -8.29
N LYS A 26 33.74 -7.44 -7.74
CA LYS A 26 34.92 -6.76 -7.20
C LYS A 26 35.75 -6.08 -8.28
N PHE A 27 35.72 -6.57 -9.52
CA PHE A 27 36.40 -5.92 -10.64
C PHE A 27 35.74 -4.57 -10.99
N ILE A 28 34.42 -4.53 -11.02
CA ILE A 28 33.65 -3.31 -11.27
C ILE A 28 33.80 -2.34 -10.10
N ASP A 29 33.75 -2.84 -8.87
CA ASP A 29 33.96 -2.00 -7.68
C ASP A 29 35.39 -1.44 -7.63
N GLY A 30 36.40 -2.18 -8.11
CA GLY A 30 37.78 -1.72 -8.18
C GLY A 30 38.08 -0.75 -9.32
N THR A 31 37.32 -0.78 -10.42
CA THR A 31 37.60 0.02 -11.63
C THR A 31 36.68 1.23 -11.79
N GLU A 32 35.44 1.16 -11.31
CA GLU A 32 34.39 2.16 -11.60
C GLU A 32 33.85 2.88 -10.36
N SER A 33 34.39 2.64 -9.16
CA SER A 33 33.95 3.27 -7.91
C SER A 33 34.63 4.61 -7.57
N ASP A 34 35.48 5.14 -8.45
CA ASP A 34 36.27 6.38 -8.20
C ASP A 34 35.39 7.64 -8.07
N THR A 35 34.40 7.79 -8.95
CA THR A 35 33.47 8.95 -8.92
C THR A 35 32.16 8.64 -8.20
N ASN A 36 31.65 7.41 -8.35
CA ASN A 36 30.38 6.99 -7.80
C ASN A 36 30.51 5.59 -7.21
N ASN A 37 30.19 5.42 -5.94
CA ASN A 37 30.26 4.11 -5.29
C ASN A 37 29.23 3.15 -5.91
N GLN A 38 29.72 2.17 -6.69
CA GLN A 38 28.87 1.24 -7.43
C GLN A 38 28.03 0.38 -6.49
N LYS A 39 28.59 -0.05 -5.36
CA LYS A 39 27.87 -0.80 -4.33
C LYS A 39 26.69 -0.01 -3.76
N ALA A 40 26.89 1.27 -3.46
CA ALA A 40 25.83 2.14 -2.97
C ALA A 40 24.69 2.33 -4.00
N ILE A 41 25.02 2.49 -5.29
CA ILE A 41 24.03 2.63 -6.36
C ILE A 41 23.20 1.36 -6.53
N GLN A 42 23.84 0.20 -6.50
CA GLN A 42 23.16 -1.09 -6.64
C GLN A 42 22.24 -1.37 -5.44
N ILE A 43 22.71 -1.08 -4.22
CA ILE A 43 21.90 -1.16 -3.00
C ILE A 43 20.69 -0.22 -3.10
N GLN A 44 20.88 1.04 -3.52
CA GLN A 44 19.78 2.00 -3.65
C GLN A 44 18.75 1.53 -4.69
N SER A 45 19.21 0.99 -5.81
CA SER A 45 18.34 0.47 -6.87
C SER A 45 17.53 -0.74 -6.40
N LYS A 46 18.16 -1.65 -5.63
CA LYS A 46 17.48 -2.78 -5.04
C LYS A 46 16.44 -2.34 -3.99
N LEU A 47 16.78 -1.37 -3.14
CA LEU A 47 15.84 -0.80 -2.16
C LEU A 47 14.62 -0.16 -2.83
N LYS A 48 14.81 0.54 -3.96
CA LYS A 48 13.69 1.07 -4.76
C LYS A 48 12.77 -0.05 -5.26
N GLY A 49 13.34 -1.18 -5.70
CA GLY A 49 12.59 -2.37 -6.09
C GLY A 49 11.86 -3.04 -4.91
N MET A 50 12.53 -3.20 -3.76
CA MET A 50 11.91 -3.74 -2.55
C MET A 50 10.75 -2.88 -2.05
N ARG A 51 10.88 -1.55 -2.09
CA ARG A 51 9.78 -0.64 -1.76
C ARG A 51 8.57 -0.86 -2.67
N ASN A 52 8.79 -1.07 -3.96
CA ASN A 52 7.73 -1.36 -4.91
C ASN A 52 7.04 -2.70 -4.60
N GLN A 53 7.83 -3.73 -4.26
CA GLN A 53 7.31 -5.02 -3.82
C GLN A 53 6.51 -4.91 -2.51
N TYR A 54 6.93 -4.05 -1.59
CA TYR A 54 6.18 -3.79 -0.36
C TYR A 54 4.84 -3.09 -0.62
N LYS A 55 4.82 -2.11 -1.53
CA LYS A 55 3.57 -1.44 -1.96
C LYS A 55 2.58 -2.40 -2.61
N ASP A 56 3.09 -3.37 -3.35
CA ASP A 56 2.28 -4.45 -3.93
C ASP A 56 1.76 -5.40 -2.85
N ALA A 57 2.63 -5.85 -1.94
CA ALA A 57 2.28 -6.74 -0.84
C ALA A 57 1.23 -6.13 0.11
N ILE A 58 1.24 -4.81 0.36
CA ILE A 58 0.20 -4.15 1.15
C ILE A 58 -1.19 -4.35 0.53
N ILE A 59 -1.32 -4.39 -0.79
CA ILE A 59 -2.62 -4.51 -1.46
C ILE A 59 -2.97 -5.97 -1.74
N ASN A 60 -2.05 -6.66 -2.41
CA ASN A 60 -2.27 -7.96 -3.01
C ASN A 60 -1.60 -9.10 -2.25
N GLY A 61 -0.96 -8.82 -1.12
CA GLY A 61 -0.24 -9.82 -0.33
C GLY A 61 -1.15 -10.97 0.05
N GLN A 62 -0.64 -12.20 -0.06
CA GLN A 62 -1.37 -13.40 0.32
C GLN A 62 -0.47 -14.36 1.09
N GLN A 63 -0.98 -14.91 2.21
CA GLN A 63 -0.24 -15.93 2.97
C GLN A 63 0.13 -17.16 2.14
N ALA A 64 -0.68 -17.55 1.16
CA ALA A 64 -0.39 -18.65 0.24
C ALA A 64 0.95 -18.46 -0.52
N ASN A 65 1.32 -17.22 -0.82
CA ASN A 65 2.56 -16.85 -1.51
C ASN A 65 3.70 -16.47 -0.54
N LYS A 66 3.61 -16.91 0.73
CA LYS A 66 4.56 -16.55 1.80
C LYS A 66 4.67 -15.03 2.03
N GLN A 67 3.63 -14.28 1.68
CA GLN A 67 3.49 -12.87 2.00
C GLN A 67 2.59 -12.71 3.22
N PHE A 68 2.42 -11.48 3.71
CA PHE A 68 1.40 -11.16 4.69
C PHE A 68 0.10 -10.88 3.95
N ASP A 69 -1.05 -10.93 4.63
CA ASP A 69 -2.33 -10.64 3.99
C ASP A 69 -2.45 -9.14 3.71
N GLY A 70 -2.68 -8.81 2.44
CA GLY A 70 -2.89 -7.43 1.99
C GLY A 70 -4.36 -7.00 2.11
N LEU A 71 -4.63 -5.74 1.76
CA LEU A 71 -5.95 -5.13 1.84
C LEU A 71 -7.04 -5.93 1.11
N GLN A 72 -6.72 -6.58 -0.01
CA GLN A 72 -7.69 -7.41 -0.74
C GLN A 72 -8.23 -8.58 0.09
N ILE A 73 -7.40 -9.18 0.94
CA ILE A 73 -7.79 -10.30 1.81
C ILE A 73 -8.33 -9.80 3.14
N LEU A 74 -7.76 -8.71 3.67
CA LEU A 74 -8.17 -8.14 4.95
C LEU A 74 -9.54 -7.46 4.90
N THR A 75 -10.05 -7.10 3.71
CA THR A 75 -11.38 -6.50 3.58
C THR A 75 -12.45 -7.55 3.91
N PRO A 76 -13.26 -7.35 4.96
CA PRO A 76 -14.33 -8.28 5.29
C PRO A 76 -15.47 -8.19 4.27
N ASN A 77 -16.18 -9.29 4.04
CA ASN A 77 -17.23 -9.36 3.01
C ASN A 77 -18.34 -8.31 3.19
N ASP A 78 -18.68 -7.99 4.44
CA ASP A 78 -19.72 -6.99 4.77
C ASP A 78 -19.30 -5.54 4.44
N GLN A 79 -18.02 -5.32 4.16
CA GLN A 79 -17.44 -4.02 3.80
C GLN A 79 -17.06 -3.95 2.32
N ILE A 80 -17.59 -4.88 1.50
CA ILE A 80 -17.44 -4.88 0.05
C ILE A 80 -18.72 -4.31 -0.56
N ILE A 81 -18.60 -3.12 -1.13
CA ILE A 81 -19.64 -2.50 -1.96
C ILE A 81 -19.37 -2.93 -3.41
N THR A 82 -20.40 -3.38 -4.11
CA THR A 82 -20.25 -3.77 -5.52
C THR A 82 -20.43 -2.55 -6.41
N GLY A 83 -19.40 -2.17 -7.17
CA GLY A 83 -19.44 -1.01 -8.07
C GLY A 83 -20.18 -1.24 -9.39
N GLU A 84 -20.75 -2.44 -9.59
CA GLU A 84 -21.59 -2.83 -10.74
C GLU A 84 -21.00 -2.49 -12.14
N GLU A 85 -19.66 -2.47 -12.26
CA GLU A 85 -18.97 -2.07 -13.50
C GLU A 85 -19.27 -0.64 -13.97
N ALA A 86 -19.81 0.19 -13.08
CA ALA A 86 -20.16 1.54 -13.38
C ALA A 86 -18.92 2.44 -13.43
N LEU A 87 -19.06 3.57 -14.15
CA LEU A 87 -18.06 4.63 -14.12
C LEU A 87 -18.01 5.24 -12.72
N LEU A 88 -16.81 5.64 -12.29
CA LEU A 88 -16.64 6.33 -11.02
C LEU A 88 -17.60 7.52 -10.92
N ASP A 89 -18.39 7.55 -9.85
CA ASP A 89 -19.24 8.67 -9.47
C ASP A 89 -18.88 9.14 -8.04
N MET A 90 -19.24 10.38 -7.70
CA MET A 90 -19.01 10.94 -6.36
C MET A 90 -19.82 10.22 -5.30
N SER A 91 -21.06 9.83 -5.64
CA SER A 91 -21.95 9.08 -4.75
C SER A 91 -21.34 7.76 -4.27
N MET A 92 -20.54 7.09 -5.12
CA MET A 92 -19.82 5.87 -4.75
C MET A 92 -18.75 6.17 -3.69
N LEU A 93 -18.02 7.29 -3.83
CA LEU A 93 -17.02 7.67 -2.83
C LEU A 93 -17.66 8.09 -1.50
N ASP A 94 -18.84 8.72 -1.55
CA ASP A 94 -19.64 9.01 -0.35
C ASP A 94 -20.06 7.71 0.36
N GLU A 95 -20.56 6.73 -0.40
CA GLU A 95 -20.95 5.41 0.14
C GLU A 95 -19.75 4.67 0.74
N LEU A 96 -18.60 4.73 0.08
CA LEU A 96 -17.36 4.11 0.56
C LEU A 96 -16.86 4.73 1.86
N THR A 97 -16.90 6.06 1.99
CA THR A 97 -16.50 6.74 3.23
C THR A 97 -17.49 6.47 4.36
N ALA A 98 -18.79 6.38 4.05
CA ALA A 98 -19.83 6.04 5.02
C ALA A 98 -19.75 4.58 5.53
N ALA A 99 -19.26 3.64 4.71
CA ALA A 99 -19.08 2.25 5.10
C ALA A 99 -18.04 2.07 6.22
N VAL A 100 -17.02 2.95 6.25
CA VAL A 100 -16.01 2.99 7.31
C VAL A 100 -16.57 3.71 8.54
N LYS A 101 -17.23 2.95 9.43
CA LYS A 101 -17.90 3.51 10.62
C LYS A 101 -16.96 4.19 11.62
N THR A 102 -15.68 3.86 11.61
CA THR A 102 -14.65 4.50 12.44
C THR A 102 -14.19 5.86 11.91
N GLY A 103 -14.61 6.23 10.70
CA GLY A 103 -14.14 7.40 9.95
C GLY A 103 -12.99 7.03 9.02
N ALA A 104 -13.14 7.32 7.73
CA ALA A 104 -12.08 7.06 6.75
C ALA A 104 -11.00 8.17 6.83
N ASP A 105 -9.74 7.78 7.07
CA ASP A 105 -8.61 8.71 7.05
C ASP A 105 -7.96 8.83 5.68
N VAL A 106 -8.11 7.81 4.84
CA VAL A 106 -7.53 7.81 3.51
C VAL A 106 -8.34 6.97 2.54
N ILE A 107 -8.49 7.48 1.32
CA ILE A 107 -8.97 6.71 0.17
C ILE A 107 -7.76 6.32 -0.68
N MET A 108 -7.65 5.04 -1.03
CA MET A 108 -6.62 4.53 -1.92
C MET A 108 -7.23 4.06 -3.24
N MET A 109 -6.75 4.62 -4.34
CA MET A 109 -7.22 4.28 -5.69
C MET A 109 -6.08 4.19 -6.70
N ARG A 110 -6.36 3.61 -7.86
CA ARG A 110 -5.40 3.54 -8.97
C ARG A 110 -5.22 4.92 -9.64
N PRO A 111 -4.06 5.24 -10.24
CA PRO A 111 -3.87 6.55 -10.89
C PRO A 111 -4.85 6.86 -12.02
N GLU A 112 -5.43 5.85 -12.66
CA GLU A 112 -6.42 6.02 -13.72
C GLU A 112 -7.76 6.53 -13.15
N HIS A 113 -8.25 5.94 -12.05
CA HIS A 113 -9.40 6.48 -11.29
C HIS A 113 -9.15 7.89 -10.77
N TYR A 114 -7.94 8.17 -10.29
CA TYR A 114 -7.57 9.52 -9.85
C TYR A 114 -7.71 10.57 -10.97
N ARG A 115 -7.38 10.20 -12.22
CA ARG A 115 -7.58 11.08 -13.38
C ARG A 115 -9.06 11.29 -13.67
N LYS A 116 -9.89 10.24 -13.55
CA LYS A 116 -11.36 10.33 -13.68
C LYS A 116 -11.99 11.20 -12.60
N TYR A 117 -11.60 11.04 -11.34
CA TYR A 117 -12.03 11.90 -10.24
C TYR A 117 -11.71 13.38 -10.52
N LYS A 118 -10.49 13.66 -11.00
CA LYS A 118 -10.09 15.02 -11.42
C LYS A 118 -10.90 15.54 -12.62
N GLN A 119 -11.32 14.67 -13.54
CA GLN A 119 -12.18 15.04 -14.65
C GLN A 119 -13.59 15.39 -14.17
N LEU A 120 -14.18 14.55 -13.31
CA LEU A 120 -15.50 14.81 -12.71
C LEU A 120 -15.51 16.15 -11.98
N MET A 121 -14.51 16.41 -11.14
CA MET A 121 -14.33 17.68 -10.44
C MET A 121 -14.26 18.90 -11.37
N ARG A 122 -13.69 18.75 -12.58
CA ARG A 122 -13.67 19.82 -13.59
C ARG A 122 -15.02 20.02 -14.29
N THR A 123 -15.77 18.94 -14.49
CA THR A 123 -17.10 18.97 -15.13
C THR A 123 -18.14 19.68 -14.26
N PHE A 124 -18.10 19.48 -12.94
CA PHE A 124 -19.04 20.09 -12.01
C PHE A 124 -18.85 21.61 -11.80
N GLY A 125 -17.91 22.26 -12.52
CA GLY A 125 -17.79 23.73 -12.53
C GLY A 125 -17.31 24.35 -11.21
N GLY A 126 -16.85 23.55 -10.24
CA GLY A 126 -16.30 24.00 -8.97
C GLY A 126 -14.79 24.22 -9.04
N ASN A 127 -14.38 25.48 -9.06
CA ASN A 127 -12.97 25.89 -9.07
C ASN A 127 -12.32 25.73 -7.67
N THR A 128 -12.17 24.50 -7.18
CA THR A 128 -11.29 24.06 -6.06
C THR A 128 -11.84 22.74 -5.50
N GLY A 129 -11.53 21.59 -6.11
CA GLY A 129 -11.58 20.34 -5.34
C GLY A 129 -10.70 20.56 -4.11
N ALA A 130 -11.31 20.59 -2.91
CA ALA A 130 -10.69 21.11 -1.69
C ALA A 130 -9.30 20.49 -1.52
N MET A 131 -8.28 21.25 -1.94
CA MET A 131 -6.91 20.81 -1.88
C MET A 131 -6.53 20.91 -0.42
N MET A 132 -6.61 19.80 0.29
CA MET A 132 -6.10 19.77 1.63
C MET A 132 -4.58 19.84 1.55
N GLN A 133 -4.03 20.91 2.11
CA GLN A 133 -2.65 20.94 2.49
C GLN A 133 -2.52 20.09 3.74
N ILE A 134 -2.17 18.82 3.57
CA ILE A 134 -1.74 18.01 4.70
C ILE A 134 -0.42 18.62 5.17
N GLU A 135 -0.39 19.08 6.41
CA GLU A 135 0.69 19.89 7.01
C GLU A 135 2.09 19.25 6.85
N ASN A 136 2.14 17.92 6.68
CA ASN A 136 3.39 17.14 6.55
C ASN A 136 3.79 16.72 5.13
N PHE A 137 2.98 16.98 4.08
CA PHE A 137 3.29 16.49 2.72
C PHE A 137 3.82 17.56 1.75
N GLY A 138 3.78 18.85 2.13
CA GLY A 138 4.31 19.97 1.35
C GLY A 138 3.73 20.12 -0.06
N ARG A 139 2.66 19.36 -0.38
CA ARG A 139 1.97 19.33 -1.66
C ARG A 139 0.47 19.19 -1.41
N PRO A 140 -0.38 19.97 -2.11
CA PRO A 140 -1.82 19.81 -2.01
C PRO A 140 -2.24 18.42 -2.47
N VAL A 141 -2.92 17.68 -1.60
CA VAL A 141 -3.51 16.37 -1.92
C VAL A 141 -4.97 16.60 -2.27
N LEU A 142 -5.47 15.93 -3.32
CA LEU A 142 -6.90 15.94 -3.62
C LEU A 142 -7.62 15.20 -2.49
N ALA A 143 -8.59 15.85 -1.87
CA ALA A 143 -9.46 15.24 -0.90
C ALA A 143 -10.88 15.09 -1.46
N HIS A 144 -11.64 14.20 -0.85
CA HIS A 144 -13.07 14.01 -1.01
C HIS A 144 -13.68 14.10 0.39
N ASP A 145 -14.54 15.09 0.65
CA ASP A 145 -15.14 15.35 1.96
C ASP A 145 -14.15 15.42 3.14
N GLY A 146 -12.97 15.99 2.89
CA GLY A 146 -11.90 16.09 3.89
C GLY A 146 -11.03 14.83 4.02
N VAL A 147 -11.34 13.76 3.30
CA VAL A 147 -10.55 12.53 3.26
C VAL A 147 -9.54 12.58 2.11
N PRO A 148 -8.22 12.52 2.37
CA PRO A 148 -7.20 12.56 1.34
C PRO A 148 -7.19 11.31 0.45
N ILE A 149 -6.95 11.52 -0.85
CA ILE A 149 -6.84 10.45 -1.84
C ILE A 149 -5.37 10.15 -2.15
N ILE A 150 -4.93 8.92 -1.86
CA ILE A 150 -3.61 8.38 -2.19
C ILE A 150 -3.70 7.45 -3.41
N LYS A 151 -2.61 7.42 -4.19
CA LYS A 151 -2.51 6.59 -5.40
C LYS A 151 -1.66 5.35 -5.13
N ASN A 152 -2.15 4.20 -5.57
CA ASN A 152 -1.34 2.98 -5.64
C ASN A 152 -1.54 2.30 -7.00
N GLU A 153 -0.44 2.09 -7.72
CA GLU A 153 -0.43 1.46 -9.05
C GLU A 153 -0.62 -0.05 -8.99
N TYR A 154 -0.34 -0.66 -7.85
CA TYR A 154 -0.39 -2.10 -7.64
C TYR A 154 -1.79 -2.62 -7.37
N ILE A 155 -2.81 -1.77 -7.27
CA ILE A 155 -4.20 -2.26 -7.26
C ILE A 155 -4.47 -2.98 -8.58
N LYS A 156 -4.79 -4.28 -8.50
CA LYS A 156 -5.02 -5.13 -9.67
C LYS A 156 -6.16 -4.59 -10.52
N THR A 157 -5.97 -4.68 -11.82
CA THR A 157 -7.05 -4.46 -12.79
C THR A 157 -7.56 -5.80 -13.29
N SER A 158 -8.84 -5.88 -13.65
CA SER A 158 -9.33 -7.01 -14.42
C SER A 158 -8.63 -7.11 -15.78
N ASP A 159 -8.40 -8.33 -16.26
CA ASP A 159 -7.66 -8.66 -17.51
C ASP A 159 -8.41 -8.25 -18.81
N ALA A 160 -9.46 -7.44 -18.70
CA ALA A 160 -10.18 -6.94 -19.85
C ALA A 160 -9.26 -6.01 -20.67
N THR A 161 -8.80 -6.52 -21.81
CA THR A 161 -8.01 -5.74 -22.77
C THR A 161 -8.95 -4.79 -23.51
N GLY A 162 -9.11 -3.54 -23.02
CA GLY A 162 -9.96 -2.52 -23.65
C GLY A 162 -10.67 -1.58 -22.68
N SER A 163 -11.75 -0.94 -23.15
CA SER A 163 -12.59 0.04 -22.43
C SER A 163 -13.46 -0.53 -21.30
N GLY A 164 -13.06 -1.67 -20.73
CA GLY A 164 -13.77 -2.40 -19.68
C GLY A 164 -12.87 -2.81 -18.51
N LYS A 165 -11.68 -2.19 -18.36
CA LYS A 165 -10.82 -2.41 -17.20
C LYS A 165 -11.54 -1.95 -15.95
N LYS A 166 -11.47 -2.78 -14.92
CA LYS A 166 -12.05 -2.51 -13.60
C LYS A 166 -10.97 -2.60 -12.55
N ALA A 167 -11.05 -1.80 -11.51
CA ALA A 167 -10.20 -1.94 -10.35
C ALA A 167 -10.96 -1.56 -9.08
N ASP A 168 -10.43 -2.03 -7.96
CA ASP A 168 -11.00 -1.77 -6.65
C ASP A 168 -10.57 -0.39 -6.12
N ILE A 169 -11.41 0.21 -5.28
CA ILE A 169 -11.10 1.42 -4.52
C ILE A 169 -11.24 1.09 -3.05
N PHE A 170 -10.26 1.50 -2.23
CA PHE A 170 -10.24 1.20 -0.80
C PHE A 170 -10.42 2.49 0.02
N ALA A 171 -11.11 2.40 1.14
CA ALA A 171 -11.08 3.39 2.22
C ALA A 171 -10.58 2.75 3.50
N LEU A 172 -9.70 3.45 4.20
CA LEU A 172 -9.00 2.95 5.38
C LEU A 172 -9.10 3.96 6.51
N HIS A 173 -9.33 3.48 7.72
CA HIS A 173 -9.02 4.16 8.96
C HIS A 173 -7.65 3.67 9.45
N LEU A 174 -6.71 4.60 9.63
CA LEU A 174 -5.32 4.33 9.98
C LEU A 174 -5.11 4.61 11.45
N ASP A 175 -5.21 3.56 12.26
CA ASP A 175 -5.03 3.65 13.70
C ASP A 175 -4.43 2.35 14.25
N GLU A 176 -3.63 2.47 15.30
CA GLU A 176 -3.08 1.33 16.03
C GLU A 176 -4.15 0.70 16.93
N ALA A 177 -5.07 1.46 17.51
CA ALA A 177 -6.06 0.89 18.42
C ALA A 177 -7.19 0.19 17.65
N ASN A 178 -7.79 0.88 16.68
CA ASN A 178 -9.03 0.43 16.03
C ASN A 178 -8.96 0.46 14.49
N GLY A 179 -7.78 0.55 13.90
CA GLY A 179 -7.60 0.71 12.46
C GLY A 179 -6.70 -0.32 11.79
N PHE A 180 -6.40 -0.03 10.52
CA PHE A 180 -5.36 -0.69 9.77
C PHE A 180 -3.99 -0.10 10.14
N HIS A 181 -3.04 -0.96 10.48
CA HIS A 181 -1.66 -0.55 10.75
C HIS A 181 -0.65 -1.59 10.24
N GLY A 182 0.54 -1.10 9.94
CA GLY A 182 1.69 -1.92 9.59
C GLY A 182 2.35 -2.48 10.84
N LEU A 183 2.82 -3.72 10.75
CA LEU A 183 3.62 -4.37 11.78
C LEU A 183 5.08 -4.42 11.31
N PHE A 184 6.01 -4.14 12.21
CA PHE A 184 7.43 -4.28 11.96
C PHE A 184 8.16 -4.83 13.19
N ALA A 185 9.31 -5.45 12.99
CA ALA A 185 10.12 -5.96 14.09
C ALA A 185 10.74 -4.79 14.88
N ASN A 186 10.42 -4.67 16.17
CA ASN A 186 10.85 -3.57 17.04
C ASN A 186 12.39 -3.43 17.17
N GLN A 187 13.13 -4.53 17.01
CA GLN A 187 14.60 -4.51 17.08
C GLN A 187 15.28 -3.85 15.87
N HIS A 188 14.52 -3.51 14.82
CA HIS A 188 15.02 -2.94 13.59
C HIS A 188 14.28 -1.64 13.27
N ALA A 189 15.00 -0.56 12.94
CA ALA A 189 14.39 0.72 12.59
C ALA A 189 13.46 0.54 11.36
N ALA A 190 12.15 0.70 11.58
CA ALA A 190 11.11 0.41 10.58
C ALA A 190 11.17 -1.01 9.98
N GLY A 191 11.70 -1.98 10.73
CA GLY A 191 11.83 -3.37 10.30
C GLY A 191 12.99 -3.65 9.34
N PHE A 192 13.84 -2.67 9.00
CA PHE A 192 14.95 -2.86 8.06
C PHE A 192 16.24 -3.31 8.72
N ASP A 193 16.92 -4.23 8.06
CA ASP A 193 18.25 -4.71 8.45
C ASP A 193 19.12 -4.92 7.20
N ILE A 194 20.33 -4.37 7.21
CA ILE A 194 21.27 -4.44 6.08
C ILE A 194 22.55 -5.09 6.59
N GLU A 195 22.86 -6.25 6.02
CA GLU A 195 24.03 -7.04 6.41
C GLU A 195 24.94 -7.27 5.20
N ASP A 196 26.24 -7.08 5.41
CA ASP A 196 27.25 -7.49 4.43
C ASP A 196 27.61 -8.95 4.69
N ILE A 197 27.28 -9.83 3.75
CA ILE A 197 27.54 -11.28 3.85
C ILE A 197 28.99 -11.59 3.45
N GLY A 198 29.65 -10.66 2.74
CA GLY A 198 31.01 -10.83 2.25
C GLY A 198 31.07 -11.49 0.88
N THR A 199 32.13 -12.24 0.62
CA THR A 199 32.45 -12.71 -0.74
C THR A 199 31.69 -13.96 -1.13
N VAL A 200 31.15 -13.98 -2.35
CA VAL A 200 30.48 -15.16 -2.92
C VAL A 200 31.52 -16.18 -3.37
N GLN A 201 31.34 -17.46 -3.03
CA GLN A 201 32.32 -18.51 -3.38
C GLN A 201 32.37 -18.80 -4.89
N ASN A 202 31.25 -18.66 -5.59
CA ASN A 202 31.10 -19.08 -6.99
C ASN A 202 31.40 -17.97 -8.00
N LYS A 203 31.56 -16.72 -7.55
CA LYS A 203 31.76 -15.53 -8.38
C LYS A 203 32.55 -14.51 -7.59
N ASP A 204 33.43 -13.74 -8.25
CA ASP A 204 34.22 -12.71 -7.58
C ASP A 204 33.39 -11.44 -7.26
N ALA A 205 32.42 -11.59 -6.35
CA ALA A 205 31.49 -10.55 -5.97
C ALA A 205 31.35 -10.46 -4.45
N THR A 206 31.02 -9.27 -3.95
CA THR A 206 30.57 -9.06 -2.57
C THR A 206 29.05 -9.04 -2.52
N ARG A 207 28.46 -9.74 -1.55
CA ARG A 207 27.01 -9.86 -1.37
C ARG A 207 26.56 -9.04 -0.18
N THR A 208 25.69 -8.07 -0.43
CA THR A 208 24.96 -7.36 0.63
C THR A 208 23.50 -7.81 0.62
N ARG A 209 23.00 -8.20 1.79
CA ARG A 209 21.62 -8.61 1.99
C ARG A 209 20.84 -7.54 2.72
N ILE A 210 19.66 -7.26 2.17
CA ILE A 210 18.72 -6.31 2.73
C ILE A 210 17.50 -7.11 3.15
N LYS A 211 17.13 -7.02 4.43
CA LYS A 211 15.96 -7.66 5.02
C LYS A 211 15.00 -6.58 5.50
N MET A 212 13.72 -6.81 5.29
CA MET A 212 12.65 -6.03 5.89
C MET A 212 11.67 -6.98 6.55
N TYR A 213 11.49 -6.86 7.86
CA TYR A 213 10.54 -7.64 8.66
C TYR A 213 9.23 -6.87 8.76
N THR A 214 8.20 -7.31 8.03
CA THR A 214 6.93 -6.59 7.91
C THR A 214 5.73 -7.49 8.00
N GLY A 215 4.62 -6.92 8.48
CA GLY A 215 3.29 -7.46 8.34
C GLY A 215 2.27 -6.32 8.26
N ALA A 216 1.01 -6.69 8.16
CA ALA A 216 -0.11 -5.76 8.26
C ALA A 216 -1.20 -6.41 9.11
N ALA A 217 -1.97 -5.59 9.83
CA ALA A 217 -3.07 -6.04 10.65
C ALA A 217 -4.25 -5.08 10.55
N LEU A 218 -5.45 -5.68 10.58
CA LEU A 218 -6.72 -4.99 10.69
C LEU A 218 -7.32 -5.35 12.05
N LYS A 219 -7.40 -4.39 12.98
CA LYS A 219 -7.92 -4.64 14.33
C LYS A 219 -9.44 -4.50 14.42
N SER A 220 -10.04 -3.71 13.53
CA SER A 220 -11.49 -3.56 13.45
C SER A 220 -11.97 -3.87 12.04
N THR A 221 -12.93 -4.79 11.90
CA THR A 221 -13.58 -5.08 10.62
C THR A 221 -14.31 -3.87 10.04
N LEU A 222 -14.62 -2.86 10.87
CA LEU A 222 -15.30 -1.64 10.45
C LEU A 222 -14.36 -0.53 9.94
N SER A 223 -13.05 -0.77 10.00
CA SER A 223 -12.00 0.21 9.68
C SER A 223 -11.48 0.15 8.24
N LEU A 224 -12.00 -0.78 7.44
CA LEU A 224 -11.62 -0.98 6.04
C LEU A 224 -12.85 -1.28 5.21
N ALA A 225 -13.02 -0.53 4.12
CA ALA A 225 -14.06 -0.78 3.13
C ALA A 225 -13.49 -0.75 1.71
N LYS A 226 -14.16 -1.44 0.79
CA LYS A 226 -13.76 -1.53 -0.60
C LYS A 226 -14.97 -1.43 -1.53
N ILE A 227 -14.86 -0.64 -2.59
CA ILE A 227 -15.73 -0.79 -3.75
C ILE A 227 -15.04 -1.69 -4.75
N SER A 228 -15.66 -2.80 -5.11
CA SER A 228 -15.15 -3.70 -6.15
C SER A 228 -15.61 -3.28 -7.54
N ASP A 229 -14.83 -3.66 -8.54
CA ASP A 229 -15.25 -3.62 -9.96
C ASP A 229 -15.62 -2.24 -10.51
N VAL A 230 -15.00 -1.16 -10.01
CA VAL A 230 -15.21 0.19 -10.56
C VAL A 230 -14.52 0.30 -11.92
N LYS A 231 -15.23 0.83 -12.92
CA LYS A 231 -14.70 0.99 -14.27
C LYS A 231 -13.70 2.14 -14.37
N ILE A 232 -12.62 1.88 -15.10
CA ILE A 232 -11.53 2.83 -15.35
C ILE A 232 -11.77 3.68 -16.60
#